data_AF-A0A937JB17-F1
#
_entry.id   AF-A0A937JB17-F1
#
_cell.length_a   1.000
_cell.length_b   1.000
_cell.length_c   1.000
_cell.angle_alpha   90.00
_cell.angle_beta   90.00
_cell.angle_gamma   90.00
#
_symmetry.space_group_name_H-M   'P 1'
#
loop_
_entity.id
_entity.type
_entity.pdbx_description
1 polymer ?
#
loop_
_entity_poly.entity_id
_entity_poly.type
_entity_poly.pdbx_seq_one_letter_code
_entity_poly.pdbx_strand_id
1 'polypeptide(L)'
;MVFTMNDFVAYPSRGRIVAMMLGCAVFVGLGAWFAGLVDALPAPDRYSAAWTATVGWACMVLFGLFWALWVLSLFDSRERVRIGPNGVRTAQWSNDTIPWSEIAQVSVWSSYGQDMIILHLRDRSRYPPRGLASLIAGMNRGLSGGDVWISLTATNRSFEEAMEAIRVFRPASDSA
;
A
#
# COMPACT_ATOMS: atom_id res chain seq x y z
N MET A 1 -10.31 28.44 -22.96
CA MET A 1 -10.69 27.46 -21.93
C MET A 1 -9.39 26.92 -21.36
N VAL A 2 -8.95 27.44 -20.22
CA VAL A 2 -7.68 27.08 -19.57
C VAL A 2 -7.93 25.80 -18.77
N PHE A 3 -7.34 24.68 -19.16
CA PHE A 3 -7.27 23.51 -18.28
C PHE A 3 -6.38 23.91 -17.10
N THR A 4 -6.97 24.24 -15.95
CA THR A 4 -6.25 24.13 -14.68
C THR A 4 -5.80 22.67 -14.57
N MET A 5 -4.51 22.40 -14.78
CA MET A 5 -3.88 21.10 -14.50
C MET A 5 -4.00 20.86 -13.00
N ASN A 6 -5.16 20.37 -12.56
CA ASN A 6 -5.43 20.08 -11.17
C ASN A 6 -4.47 18.98 -10.74
N ASP A 7 -3.73 19.21 -9.67
CA ASP A 7 -2.89 18.20 -9.03
C ASP A 7 -3.66 16.88 -8.89
N PHE A 8 -3.02 15.77 -9.21
CA PHE A 8 -3.57 14.47 -8.90
C PHE A 8 -3.46 14.26 -7.39
N VAL A 9 -4.60 14.10 -6.72
CA VAL A 9 -4.66 13.83 -5.29
C VAL A 9 -5.47 12.57 -5.03
N ALA A 10 -4.86 11.61 -4.35
CA ALA A 10 -5.48 10.36 -3.93
C ALA A 10 -5.79 10.42 -2.43
N TYR A 11 -7.04 10.11 -2.10
CA TYR A 11 -7.56 10.00 -0.75
C TYR A 11 -7.91 8.55 -0.43
N PRO A 12 -7.89 8.14 0.84
CA PRO A 12 -8.40 6.83 1.24
C PRO A 12 -9.85 6.63 0.80
N SER A 13 -10.15 5.53 0.11
CA SER A 13 -11.53 5.19 -0.30
C SER A 13 -12.21 4.40 0.80
N ARG A 14 -13.18 5.03 1.48
CA ARG A 14 -13.94 4.39 2.57
C ARG A 14 -14.59 3.07 2.12
N GLY A 15 -15.13 3.02 0.91
CA GLY A 15 -15.73 1.81 0.36
C GLY A 15 -14.73 0.66 0.20
N ARG A 16 -13.53 0.94 -0.32
CA ARG A 16 -12.46 -0.07 -0.43
C ARG A 16 -11.95 -0.50 0.95
N ILE A 17 -11.80 0.42 1.89
CA ILE A 17 -11.40 0.10 3.27
C ILE A 17 -12.43 -0.81 3.95
N VAL A 18 -13.73 -0.49 3.82
CA VAL A 18 -14.81 -1.34 4.37
C VAL A 18 -14.79 -2.73 3.73
N ALA A 19 -14.60 -2.83 2.40
CA ALA A 19 -14.47 -4.12 1.73
C ALA A 19 -13.29 -4.94 2.26
N MET A 20 -12.13 -4.31 2.48
CA MET A 20 -10.95 -4.96 3.07
C MET A 20 -11.20 -5.41 4.52
N MET A 21 -11.92 -4.61 5.31
CA MET A 21 -12.32 -4.97 6.67
C MET A 21 -13.26 -6.17 6.69
N LEU A 22 -14.24 -6.22 5.78
CA LEU A 22 -15.14 -7.37 5.64
C LEU A 22 -14.35 -8.64 5.28
N GLY A 23 -13.40 -8.53 4.35
CA GLY A 23 -12.50 -9.64 4.02
C GLY A 23 -11.73 -10.13 5.25
N CYS A 24 -11.10 -9.23 6.01
CA CYS A 24 -10.40 -9.59 7.23
C CYS A 24 -11.32 -10.26 8.26
N ALA A 25 -12.55 -9.76 8.43
CA ALA A 25 -13.54 -10.34 9.35
C ALA A 25 -13.89 -11.79 8.98
N VAL A 26 -14.05 -12.09 7.68
CA VAL A 26 -14.25 -13.46 7.20
C VAL A 26 -13.04 -14.34 7.55
N PHE A 27 -11.81 -13.89 7.31
CA PHE A 27 -10.61 -14.65 7.64
C PHE A 27 -10.45 -14.87 9.16
N VAL A 28 -10.78 -13.88 9.99
CA VAL A 28 -10.79 -14.04 11.46
C VAL A 28 -11.84 -15.07 11.88
N GLY A 29 -13.04 -15.05 11.29
CA GLY A 29 -14.08 -16.04 11.56
C GLY A 29 -13.64 -17.47 11.17
N LEU A 30 -13.05 -17.63 9.98
CA LEU A 30 -12.46 -18.90 9.54
C LEU A 30 -11.32 -19.35 10.45
N GLY A 31 -10.47 -18.41 10.88
CA GLY A 31 -9.39 -18.68 11.83
C GLY A 31 -9.91 -19.17 13.18
N ALA A 32 -10.98 -18.55 13.70
CA ALA A 32 -11.64 -18.96 14.94
C ALA A 32 -12.26 -20.35 14.82
N TRP A 33 -12.84 -20.65 13.66
CA TRP A 33 -13.33 -21.99 13.37
C TRP A 33 -12.20 -23.02 13.36
N PHE A 34 -11.10 -22.76 12.64
CA PHE A 34 -9.94 -23.67 12.62
C PHE A 34 -9.23 -23.79 13.98
N ALA A 35 -9.27 -22.76 14.80
CA ALA A 35 -8.77 -22.78 16.18
C ALA A 35 -9.65 -23.62 17.13
N GLY A 36 -10.82 -24.09 16.67
CA GLY A 36 -11.75 -24.89 17.47
C GLY A 36 -12.58 -24.06 18.45
N LEU A 37 -12.68 -22.74 18.25
CA LEU A 37 -13.50 -21.85 19.08
C LEU A 37 -14.99 -21.91 18.71
N VAL A 38 -15.31 -22.35 17.49
CA VAL A 38 -16.68 -22.47 16.95
C VAL A 38 -16.82 -23.88 16.38
N ASP A 39 -17.26 -24.81 17.23
CA ASP A 39 -17.40 -26.26 16.99
C ASP A 39 -16.20 -26.99 16.35
N ALA A 40 -15.78 -28.09 16.96
CA ALA A 40 -14.63 -28.86 16.49
C ALA A 40 -14.89 -29.42 15.08
N LEU A 41 -14.23 -28.86 14.06
CA LEU A 41 -14.15 -29.50 12.75
C LEU A 41 -13.50 -30.88 12.93
N PRO A 42 -14.01 -31.92 12.25
CA PRO A 42 -13.22 -33.13 12.04
C PRO A 42 -11.94 -32.67 11.32
N ALA A 43 -10.80 -32.81 11.99
CA ALA A 43 -9.52 -32.50 11.36
C ALA A 43 -9.43 -33.32 10.06
N PRO A 44 -9.09 -32.72 8.91
CA PRO A 44 -8.84 -33.49 7.71
C PRO A 44 -7.76 -34.52 8.04
N ASP A 45 -7.94 -35.79 7.68
CA ASP A 45 -6.99 -36.89 7.95
C ASP A 45 -5.53 -36.58 7.56
N ARG A 46 -5.35 -35.57 6.71
CA ARG A 46 -4.07 -35.10 6.19
C ARG A 46 -3.26 -34.22 7.17
N TYR A 47 -3.88 -33.62 8.18
CA TYR A 47 -3.22 -32.68 9.10
C TYR A 47 -3.64 -32.92 10.56
N SER A 48 -2.68 -32.85 11.48
CA SER A 48 -2.98 -33.01 12.92
C SER A 48 -3.86 -31.86 13.42
N ALA A 49 -4.74 -32.16 14.39
CA ALA A 49 -5.60 -31.16 15.01
C ALA A 49 -4.80 -29.98 15.60
N ALA A 50 -3.62 -30.25 16.16
CA ALA A 50 -2.71 -29.23 16.68
C ALA A 50 -2.18 -28.28 15.58
N TRP A 51 -1.87 -28.81 14.39
CA TRP A 51 -1.43 -28.01 13.26
C TRP A 51 -2.53 -27.08 12.76
N THR A 52 -3.74 -27.61 12.56
CA THR A 52 -4.92 -26.82 12.13
C THR A 52 -5.24 -25.71 13.12
N ALA A 53 -5.20 -26.01 14.43
CA ALA A 53 -5.43 -25.01 15.47
C ALA A 53 -4.37 -23.91 15.46
N THR A 54 -3.09 -24.26 15.27
CA THR A 54 -1.99 -23.29 15.19
C THR A 54 -2.17 -22.33 14.00
N VAL A 55 -2.53 -22.86 12.83
CA VAL A 55 -2.82 -22.06 11.64
C VAL A 55 -4.03 -21.15 11.87
N GLY A 56 -5.07 -21.65 12.55
CA GLY A 56 -6.24 -20.86 12.94
C GLY A 56 -5.88 -19.65 13.80
N TRP A 57 -5.09 -19.87 14.87
CA TRP A 57 -4.59 -18.79 15.73
C TRP A 57 -3.71 -17.80 14.98
N ALA A 58 -2.78 -18.28 14.16
CA ALA A 58 -1.92 -17.42 13.35
C ALA A 58 -2.75 -16.54 12.39
N CYS A 59 -3.76 -17.13 11.74
CA CYS A 59 -4.71 -16.43 10.88
C CYS A 59 -5.47 -15.35 11.66
N MET A 60 -6.06 -15.68 12.81
CA MET A 60 -6.79 -14.72 13.64
C MET A 60 -5.94 -13.54 14.08
N VAL A 61 -4.73 -13.79 14.58
CA VAL A 61 -3.82 -12.73 15.05
C VAL A 61 -3.42 -11.83 13.89
N LEU A 62 -3.04 -12.42 12.77
CA LEU A 62 -2.58 -11.67 11.59
C LEU A 62 -3.72 -10.81 11.00
N PHE A 63 -4.87 -11.42 10.69
CA PHE A 63 -5.99 -10.70 10.09
C PHE A 63 -6.71 -9.79 11.08
N GLY A 64 -6.70 -10.11 12.38
CA GLY A 64 -7.17 -9.22 13.44
C GLY A 64 -6.32 -7.95 13.55
N LEU A 65 -4.99 -8.09 13.45
CA LEU A 65 -4.09 -6.94 13.40
C LEU A 65 -4.36 -6.08 12.16
N PHE A 66 -4.48 -6.68 10.98
CA PHE A 66 -4.82 -5.94 9.75
C PHE A 66 -6.17 -5.23 9.86
N TRP A 67 -7.18 -5.90 10.41
CA TRP A 67 -8.50 -5.30 10.63
C TRP A 67 -8.40 -4.05 11.52
N ALA A 68 -7.65 -4.11 12.63
CA ALA A 68 -7.43 -2.96 13.51
C ALA A 68 -6.74 -1.80 12.77
N LEU A 69 -5.73 -2.09 11.95
CA LEU A 69 -5.06 -1.07 11.11
C LEU A 69 -6.03 -0.42 10.11
N TRP A 70 -6.92 -1.20 9.49
CA TRP A 70 -7.94 -0.68 8.58
C TRP A 70 -8.98 0.18 9.31
N VAL A 71 -9.40 -0.20 10.52
CA VAL A 71 -10.29 0.62 11.36
C VAL A 71 -9.66 1.99 11.63
N LEU A 72 -8.38 2.02 12.04
CA LEU A 72 -7.68 3.29 12.25
C LEU A 72 -7.60 4.12 10.95
N SER A 73 -7.45 3.46 9.80
CA SER A 73 -7.42 4.13 8.50
C SER A 73 -8.76 4.74 8.07
N LEU A 74 -9.91 4.28 8.60
CA LEU A 74 -11.21 4.88 8.30
C LEU A 74 -11.33 6.31 8.83
N PHE A 75 -10.64 6.60 9.94
CA PHE A 75 -10.60 7.93 10.55
C PHE A 75 -9.53 8.83 9.92
N ASP A 76 -8.63 8.26 9.10
CA ASP A 76 -7.63 9.01 8.37
C ASP A 76 -8.23 9.60 7.09
N SER A 77 -8.44 10.92 7.09
CA SER A 77 -8.91 11.67 5.91
C SER A 77 -7.77 12.42 5.21
N ARG A 78 -6.51 12.16 5.57
CA ARG A 78 -5.37 12.85 5.01
C ARG A 78 -5.11 12.38 3.58
N GLU A 79 -4.56 13.28 2.77
CA GLU A 79 -4.09 12.97 1.44
C GLU A 79 -3.01 11.89 1.50
N ARG A 80 -3.20 10.80 0.74
CA ARG A 80 -2.25 9.69 0.68
C ARG A 80 -1.14 9.99 -0.31
N VAL A 81 -1.52 10.48 -1.48
CA VAL A 81 -0.62 10.75 -2.60
C VAL A 81 -1.03 12.06 -3.25
N ARG A 82 -0.06 12.93 -3.53
CA ARG A 82 -0.24 14.11 -4.37
C ARG A 82 0.83 14.10 -5.45
N ILE A 83 0.43 14.23 -6.71
CA ILE A 83 1.31 14.34 -7.87
C ILE A 83 0.94 15.64 -8.57
N GLY A 84 1.89 16.56 -8.65
CA GLY A 84 1.68 17.88 -9.24
C GLY A 84 2.95 18.38 -9.92
N PRO A 85 2.96 19.63 -10.40
CA PRO A 85 4.10 20.21 -11.12
C PRO A 85 5.35 20.33 -10.23
N ASN A 86 5.16 20.48 -8.93
CA ASN A 86 6.25 20.61 -7.97
C ASN A 86 6.88 19.26 -7.57
N GLY A 87 6.29 18.12 -7.96
CA GLY A 87 6.79 16.78 -7.62
C GLY A 87 5.72 15.84 -7.08
N VAL A 88 6.18 14.83 -6.34
CA VAL A 88 5.36 13.76 -5.77
C VAL A 88 5.47 13.77 -4.25
N ARG A 89 4.33 13.78 -3.56
CA ARG A 89 4.23 13.66 -2.11
C ARG A 89 3.47 12.40 -1.74
N THR A 90 4.01 11.60 -0.82
CA THR A 90 3.39 10.35 -0.38
C THR A 90 3.41 10.27 1.14
N ALA A 91 2.24 10.41 1.77
CA ALA A 91 2.13 10.40 3.24
C ALA A 91 2.62 9.09 3.89
N GLN A 92 2.69 8.00 3.10
CA GLN A 92 3.24 6.72 3.52
C GLN A 92 4.77 6.74 3.69
N TRP A 93 5.47 7.60 2.95
CA TRP A 93 6.93 7.69 2.99
C TRP A 93 7.40 8.91 3.78
N SER A 94 6.93 10.09 3.38
CA SER A 94 7.27 11.36 4.02
C SER A 94 6.18 12.42 3.79
N ASN A 95 6.05 13.38 4.70
CA ASN A 95 5.18 14.54 4.50
C ASN A 95 5.77 15.56 3.50
N ASP A 96 7.03 15.38 3.12
CA ASP A 96 7.75 16.27 2.22
C ASP A 96 7.45 15.94 0.75
N THR A 97 7.31 16.97 -0.07
CA THR A 97 7.17 16.81 -1.53
C THR A 97 8.55 16.50 -2.12
N ILE A 98 8.66 15.39 -2.83
CA ILE A 98 9.86 14.99 -3.56
C ILE A 98 9.79 15.65 -4.95
N PRO A 99 10.67 16.63 -5.25
CA PRO A 99 10.64 17.32 -6.54
C PRO A 99 11.06 16.39 -7.67
N TRP A 100 10.54 16.63 -8.88
CA TRP A 100 10.85 15.81 -10.06
C TRP A 100 12.34 15.70 -10.36
N SER A 101 13.13 16.74 -10.05
CA SER A 101 14.58 16.76 -10.22
C SER A 101 15.30 15.69 -9.39
N GLU A 102 14.75 15.32 -8.23
CA GLU A 102 15.31 14.32 -7.31
C GLU A 102 14.87 12.90 -7.67
N ILE A 103 13.88 12.75 -8.55
CA ILE A 103 13.40 11.45 -9.02
C ILE A 103 14.19 11.06 -10.26
N ALA A 104 15.15 10.13 -10.11
CA ALA A 104 15.97 9.64 -11.20
C ALA A 104 15.14 8.82 -12.19
N GLN A 105 14.32 7.91 -11.67
CA GLN A 105 13.53 6.99 -12.48
C GLN A 105 12.20 6.69 -11.80
N VAL A 106 11.18 6.46 -12.64
CA VAL A 106 9.90 5.90 -12.21
C VAL A 106 9.77 4.54 -12.88
N SER A 107 9.60 3.49 -12.07
CA SER A 107 9.32 2.14 -12.56
C SER A 107 7.97 1.66 -12.01
N VAL A 108 7.44 0.63 -12.64
CA VAL A 108 6.21 -0.03 -12.21
C VAL A 108 6.58 -1.41 -11.72
N TRP A 109 6.05 -1.77 -10.56
CA TRP A 109 6.13 -3.14 -10.06
C TRP A 109 4.74 -3.72 -10.03
N SER A 110 4.55 -4.82 -10.76
CA SER A 110 3.29 -5.55 -10.82
C SER A 110 3.48 -6.90 -10.17
N SER A 111 2.62 -7.23 -9.21
CA SER A 111 2.62 -8.54 -8.55
C SER A 111 1.20 -8.97 -8.20
N TYR A 112 0.83 -10.20 -8.56
CA TYR A 112 -0.50 -10.79 -8.30
C TYR A 112 -1.69 -9.86 -8.64
N GLY A 113 -1.60 -9.13 -9.75
CA GLY A 113 -2.65 -8.20 -10.19
C GLY A 113 -2.71 -6.89 -9.39
N GLN A 114 -1.69 -6.57 -8.61
CA GLN A 114 -1.51 -5.28 -7.95
C GLN A 114 -0.35 -4.52 -8.59
N ASP A 115 -0.64 -3.34 -9.12
CA ASP A 115 0.35 -2.43 -9.68
C ASP A 115 0.74 -1.37 -8.66
N MET A 116 2.05 -1.18 -8.51
CA MET A 116 2.66 -0.18 -7.63
C MET A 116 3.62 0.68 -8.42
N ILE A 117 3.64 1.97 -8.10
CA ILE A 117 4.61 2.91 -8.68
C ILE A 117 5.81 2.95 -7.77
N ILE A 118 6.99 2.80 -8.35
CA ILE A 118 8.26 2.85 -7.63
C ILE A 118 9.02 4.08 -8.12
N LEU A 119 9.39 4.94 -7.18
CA LEU A 119 10.29 6.06 -7.44
C LEU A 119 11.70 5.68 -7.00
N HIS A 120 12.66 5.91 -7.89
CA HIS A 120 14.09 5.83 -7.62
C HIS A 120 14.61 7.24 -7.40
N LEU A 121 15.17 7.50 -6.22
CA LEU A 121 15.63 8.83 -5.84
C LEU A 121 17.13 8.97 -6.13
N ARG A 122 17.55 10.18 -6.53
CA ARG A 122 18.97 10.51 -6.69
C ARG A 122 19.69 10.51 -5.35
N ASP A 123 19.11 11.16 -4.35
CA ASP A 123 19.59 11.14 -2.97
C ASP A 123 18.46 10.78 -1.99
N ARG A 124 18.49 9.53 -1.52
CA ARG A 124 17.54 9.00 -0.55
C ARG A 124 17.69 9.65 0.84
N SER A 125 18.90 10.03 1.23
CA SER A 125 19.17 10.53 2.59
C SER A 125 18.40 11.81 2.89
N ARG A 126 18.08 12.56 1.84
CA ARG A 126 17.29 13.78 1.86
C ARG A 126 15.80 13.56 2.16
N TYR A 127 15.28 12.35 1.91
CA TYR A 127 13.87 11.99 2.09
C TYR A 127 13.73 10.69 2.90
N PRO A 128 14.03 10.71 4.22
CA PRO A 128 13.99 9.50 5.03
C PRO A 128 12.55 9.00 5.21
N PRO A 129 12.33 7.67 5.16
CA PRO A 129 11.03 7.07 5.42
C PRO A 129 10.61 7.29 6.88
N ARG A 130 9.30 7.40 7.13
CA ARG A 130 8.72 7.55 8.48
C ARG A 130 7.84 6.36 8.88
N GLY A 131 7.73 6.12 10.18
CA GLY A 131 6.79 5.13 10.75
C GLY A 131 7.07 3.69 10.30
N LEU A 132 6.03 2.93 9.96
CA LEU A 132 6.20 1.55 9.50
C LEU A 132 7.11 1.47 8.26
N ALA A 133 7.08 2.47 7.38
CA ALA A 133 7.94 2.51 6.20
C ALA A 133 9.43 2.48 6.55
N SER A 134 9.86 3.07 7.69
CA SER A 134 11.28 3.02 8.08
C SER A 134 11.74 1.62 8.49
N LEU A 135 10.83 0.80 9.03
CA LEU A 135 11.12 -0.59 9.42
C LEU A 135 11.28 -1.50 8.19
N ILE A 136 10.51 -1.26 7.13
CA ILE A 136 10.53 -2.08 5.90
C ILE A 136 11.38 -1.47 4.76
N ALA A 137 11.90 -0.25 4.89
CA ALA A 137 12.71 0.38 3.85
C ALA A 137 14.03 -0.34 3.55
N GLY A 138 14.48 -1.25 4.42
CA GLY A 138 15.58 -2.18 4.17
C GLY A 138 15.18 -3.34 3.25
N MET A 139 14.04 -3.97 3.52
CA MET A 139 13.49 -5.08 2.73
C MET A 139 13.00 -4.65 1.35
N ASN A 140 12.46 -3.43 1.23
CA ASN A 140 11.91 -2.92 -0.04
C ASN A 140 12.95 -2.86 -1.16
N ARG A 141 14.22 -2.57 -0.84
CA ARG A 141 15.31 -2.56 -1.83
C ARG A 141 15.60 -3.95 -2.39
N GLY A 142 15.58 -4.98 -1.54
CA GLY A 142 15.87 -6.35 -1.96
C GLY A 142 14.77 -6.94 -2.85
N LEU A 143 13.52 -6.53 -2.66
CA LEU A 143 12.36 -7.10 -3.38
C LEU A 143 11.98 -6.34 -4.66
N SER A 144 12.20 -5.03 -4.71
CA SER A 144 11.66 -4.19 -5.79
C SER A 144 12.68 -3.30 -6.50
N GLY A 145 13.90 -3.19 -5.94
CA GLY A 145 14.99 -2.39 -6.49
C GLY A 145 14.82 -0.87 -6.40
N GLY A 146 13.74 -0.33 -5.83
CA GLY A 146 13.57 1.13 -5.72
C GLY A 146 13.34 1.66 -4.30
N ASP A 147 13.27 2.99 -4.19
CA ASP A 147 13.32 3.69 -2.91
C ASP A 147 11.94 3.96 -2.32
N VAL A 148 11.03 4.55 -3.10
CA VAL A 148 9.69 4.96 -2.61
C VAL A 148 8.61 4.18 -3.35
N TRP A 149 7.74 3.50 -2.60
CA TRP A 149 6.60 2.79 -3.17
C TRP A 149 5.32 3.60 -3.00
N ILE A 150 4.52 3.63 -4.06
CA ILE A 150 3.21 4.26 -4.07
C ILE A 150 2.20 3.18 -4.42
N SER A 151 1.40 2.80 -3.43
CA SER A 151 0.26 1.91 -3.61
C SER A 151 -1.03 2.71 -3.57
N LEU A 152 -1.89 2.48 -4.56
CA LEU A 152 -3.21 3.12 -4.68
C LEU A 152 -4.36 2.17 -4.35
N THR A 153 -4.06 0.94 -3.91
CA THR A 153 -5.02 -0.16 -3.67
C THR A 153 -6.20 0.23 -2.77
N ALA A 154 -5.97 1.07 -1.74
CA ALA A 154 -7.00 1.53 -0.82
C ALA A 154 -7.40 3.00 -1.02
N THR A 155 -7.07 3.60 -2.17
CA THR A 155 -7.39 5.00 -2.47
C THR A 155 -8.61 5.12 -3.39
N ASN A 156 -9.12 6.34 -3.58
CA ASN A 156 -10.22 6.66 -4.47
C ASN A 156 -9.79 6.90 -5.93
N ARG A 157 -8.48 6.79 -6.22
CA ARG A 157 -7.90 6.98 -7.55
C ARG A 157 -7.30 5.67 -8.07
N SER A 158 -7.08 5.61 -9.38
CA SER A 158 -6.50 4.44 -10.06
C SER A 158 -5.00 4.61 -10.33
N PHE A 159 -4.34 3.49 -10.58
CA PHE A 159 -2.93 3.45 -10.97
C PHE A 159 -2.69 4.17 -12.30
N GLU A 160 -3.60 4.01 -13.25
CA GLU A 160 -3.56 4.62 -14.58
C GLU A 160 -3.65 6.14 -14.48
N GLU A 161 -4.59 6.68 -13.68
CA GLU A 161 -4.72 8.12 -13.44
C GLU A 161 -3.43 8.71 -12.83
N ALA A 162 -2.79 7.99 -11.90
CA ALA A 162 -1.54 8.42 -11.30
C ALA A 162 -0.37 8.38 -12.29
N MET A 163 -0.32 7.37 -13.15
CA MET A 163 0.71 7.25 -14.18
C MET A 163 0.54 8.31 -15.27
N GLU A 164 -0.70 8.63 -15.64
CA GLU A 164 -1.01 9.75 -16.53
C GLU A 164 -0.55 11.07 -15.91
N ALA A 165 -0.85 11.33 -14.64
CA ALA A 165 -0.36 12.51 -13.94
C ALA A 165 1.18 12.58 -13.92
N ILE A 166 1.87 11.47 -13.68
CA ILE A 166 3.34 11.40 -13.77
C ILE A 166 3.81 11.77 -15.19
N ARG A 167 3.19 11.23 -16.24
CA ARG A 167 3.56 11.54 -17.63
C ARG A 167 3.35 13.01 -17.97
N VAL A 168 2.30 13.63 -17.44
CA VAL A 168 1.95 15.03 -17.69
C VAL A 168 2.87 16.00 -16.92
N PHE A 169 3.17 15.71 -15.66
CA PHE A 169 3.93 16.63 -14.79
C PHE A 169 5.43 16.38 -14.77
N ARG A 170 5.88 15.15 -15.06
CA ARG A 170 7.31 14.87 -15.15
C ARG A 170 7.85 15.62 -16.36
N PRO A 171 8.87 16.50 -16.18
CA PRO A 171 9.56 17.10 -17.31
C PRO A 171 10.04 15.99 -18.22
N ALA A 172 9.80 16.10 -19.54
CA ALA A 172 10.45 15.24 -20.51
C ALA A 172 11.94 15.37 -20.23
N SER A 173 12.56 14.30 -19.73
CA SER A 173 14.01 14.27 -19.60
C SER A 173 14.54 14.42 -21.01
N ASP A 174 15.07 15.60 -21.31
CA ASP A 174 15.83 15.86 -22.52
C ASP A 174 16.76 14.68 -22.73
N SER A 175 16.56 14.05 -23.88
CA SER A 175 17.42 12.99 -24.37
C SER A 175 18.75 13.67 -24.71
N ALA A 176 19.69 13.66 -23.78
CA ALA A 176 21.07 14.07 -23.98
C ALA A 176 21.98 12.88 -23.69
#